data_AF-A0AA85F5Q9-F1
#
_entry.id   AF-A0AA85F5Q9-F1
#
_cell.length_a   1.000
_cell.length_b   1.000
_cell.length_c   1.000
_cell.angle_alpha   90.00
_cell.angle_beta   90.00
_cell.angle_gamma   90.00
#
_symmetry.space_group_name_H-M   'P 1'
#
loop_
_entity.id
_entity.type
_entity.pdbx_description
1 polymer ?
#
loop_
_entity_poly.entity_id
_entity_poly.type
_entity_poly.pdbx_seq_one_letter_code
_entity_poly.pdbx_strand_id
1 'polypeptide(L)'
;MPSDSEEEDTVVKIENVLQEIDEEDWITMGGIDDRSTCTFTRGYVKRQALYTCHTCLNINQIKAAICFPCAIVCHSDHDIVELYTKRYFRCDCGNSKFAGVCNCLLWEEKDDENDLNQYNDNFSNQYCTCQRPYPDPDYDGVEEMIQCGICENWFHLEHLNMDKGFQPPEDYNEMTCFMCIKKYAFLFMHAYDTEETFRQSCHSATCTKNNSLAEVIYTPDSKKLKKTGNEATTHPEDDCRLFPWASKMKKHAPEFRCSSLDSLDNLDPNLVPSVFWISDWRSFLCRCEDCKKMYKHFKVEFLLDPEDSVSHYMQLGKQRTKSINEEEKRTLNEALAELPHPVAVNFATGFVRLKEALEEFFTKKRDKNHIVTESEVKAFFEDFRKRSQS
;
A
#
# COMPACT_ATOMS: atom_id res chain seq x y z
N MET A 1 21.58 -42.65 -4.88
CA MET A 1 22.01 -41.50 -5.72
C MET A 1 21.00 -40.41 -5.43
N PRO A 2 21.43 -39.30 -4.81
CA PRO A 2 20.52 -38.19 -4.54
C PRO A 2 20.15 -37.55 -5.88
N SER A 3 18.85 -37.34 -6.07
CA SER A 3 18.29 -36.55 -7.16
C SER A 3 18.60 -35.08 -6.86
N ASP A 4 19.49 -34.49 -7.66
CA ASP A 4 19.60 -33.03 -7.74
C ASP A 4 18.25 -32.49 -8.20
N SER A 5 17.55 -31.83 -7.29
CA SER A 5 16.47 -30.92 -7.62
C SER A 5 17.13 -29.69 -8.22
N GLU A 6 17.11 -29.58 -9.55
CA GLU A 6 17.43 -28.34 -10.24
C GLU A 6 16.46 -27.27 -9.71
N GLU A 7 16.98 -26.33 -8.91
CA GLU A 7 16.30 -25.06 -8.65
C GLU A 7 16.05 -24.42 -10.02
N GLU A 8 14.79 -24.36 -10.42
CA GLU A 8 14.37 -23.70 -11.65
C GLU A 8 14.60 -22.19 -11.42
N ASP A 9 15.77 -21.69 -11.82
CA ASP A 9 16.10 -20.27 -11.77
C ASP A 9 14.97 -19.48 -12.44
N THR A 10 14.25 -18.68 -11.64
CA THR A 10 13.07 -17.94 -12.08
C THR A 10 13.53 -16.86 -13.07
N VAL A 11 13.21 -17.03 -14.35
CA VAL A 11 13.63 -16.08 -15.39
C VAL A 11 12.75 -14.83 -15.34
N VAL A 12 13.28 -13.72 -14.83
CA VAL A 12 12.59 -12.41 -14.78
C VAL A 12 13.04 -11.52 -15.95
N LYS A 13 12.09 -10.83 -16.58
CA LYS A 13 12.38 -9.84 -17.62
C LYS A 13 12.87 -8.55 -17.00
N ILE A 14 13.92 -7.95 -17.56
CA ILE A 14 14.45 -6.63 -17.14
C ILE A 14 13.34 -5.57 -17.11
N GLU A 15 12.41 -5.60 -18.06
CA GLU A 15 11.27 -4.66 -18.10
C GLU A 15 10.40 -4.73 -16.84
N ASN A 16 10.16 -5.94 -16.31
CA ASN A 16 9.40 -6.13 -15.08
C ASN A 16 10.18 -5.60 -13.87
N VAL A 17 11.48 -5.91 -13.79
CA VAL A 17 12.36 -5.43 -12.72
C VAL A 17 12.42 -3.89 -12.69
N LEU A 18 12.52 -3.25 -13.86
CA LEU A 18 12.52 -1.79 -13.95
C LEU A 18 11.18 -1.19 -13.50
N GLN A 19 10.07 -1.86 -13.82
CA GLN A 19 8.75 -1.43 -13.38
C GLN A 19 8.60 -1.57 -11.86
N GLU A 20 9.04 -2.68 -11.27
CA GLU A 20 9.04 -2.89 -9.82
C GLU A 20 9.89 -1.84 -9.09
N ILE A 21 11.10 -1.56 -9.59
CA ILE A 21 11.97 -0.50 -9.05
C ILE A 21 11.28 0.87 -9.12
N ASP A 22 10.67 1.20 -10.25
CA ASP A 22 9.93 2.45 -10.41
C ASP A 22 8.77 2.54 -9.40
N GLU A 23 8.02 1.46 -9.19
CA GLU A 23 6.90 1.41 -8.24
C GLU A 23 7.35 1.57 -6.79
N GLU A 24 8.41 0.87 -6.36
CA GLU A 24 9.04 1.02 -5.05
C GLU A 24 9.54 2.46 -4.81
N ASP A 25 10.17 3.06 -5.82
CA ASP A 25 10.58 4.46 -5.79
C ASP A 25 9.36 5.37 -5.62
N TRP A 26 8.26 5.14 -6.35
CA TRP A 26 7.06 5.97 -6.21
C TRP A 26 6.45 5.83 -4.81
N ILE A 27 6.42 4.61 -4.26
CA ILE A 27 5.96 4.38 -2.88
C ILE A 27 6.83 5.15 -1.90
N THR A 28 8.14 5.12 -2.05
CA THR A 28 9.06 5.82 -1.15
C THR A 28 8.89 7.33 -1.24
N MET A 29 8.83 7.86 -2.47
CA MET A 29 8.82 9.30 -2.72
C MET A 29 7.44 9.96 -2.49
N GLY A 30 6.35 9.19 -2.44
CA GLY A 30 4.99 9.73 -2.30
C GLY A 30 4.76 10.58 -1.04
N GLY A 31 5.51 10.31 0.04
CA GLY A 31 5.39 11.00 1.33
C GLY A 31 6.41 12.12 1.57
N ILE A 32 7.38 12.30 0.67
CA ILE A 32 8.51 13.24 0.87
C ILE A 32 8.60 14.26 -0.26
N ASP A 33 9.00 15.48 0.06
CA ASP A 33 9.24 16.53 -0.94
C ASP A 33 10.75 16.67 -1.25
N ASP A 34 11.58 16.30 -0.29
CA ASP A 34 13.03 16.37 -0.34
C ASP A 34 13.61 15.21 0.49
N ARG A 35 14.73 14.65 0.03
CA ARG A 35 15.46 13.54 0.67
C ARG A 35 16.26 14.01 1.90
N SER A 36 16.46 15.32 2.08
CA SER A 36 17.24 15.88 3.20
C SER A 36 16.41 16.43 4.36
N THR A 37 15.07 16.34 4.30
CA THR A 37 14.20 16.92 5.34
C THR A 37 13.36 15.85 6.03
N CYS A 38 13.41 15.78 7.36
CA CYS A 38 12.55 14.88 8.14
C CYS A 38 11.07 15.23 7.95
N THR A 39 10.21 14.23 7.71
CA THR A 39 8.75 14.48 7.54
C THR A 39 8.04 14.90 8.82
N PHE A 40 8.70 14.83 9.99
CA PHE A 40 8.13 15.30 11.25
C PHE A 40 7.63 16.76 11.17
N THR A 41 8.36 17.63 10.46
CA THR A 41 8.02 19.05 10.28
C THR A 41 6.72 19.27 9.50
N ARG A 42 6.26 18.25 8.76
CA ARG A 42 4.99 18.27 8.03
C ARG A 42 3.79 17.87 8.90
N GLY A 43 4.02 17.47 10.15
CA GLY A 43 2.98 16.97 11.03
C GLY A 43 2.49 15.57 10.61
N TYR A 44 1.19 15.35 10.75
CA TYR A 44 0.54 14.09 10.36
C TYR A 44 0.15 14.15 8.88
N VAL A 45 0.99 13.55 8.04
CA VAL A 45 0.76 13.49 6.58
C VAL A 45 -0.27 12.42 6.23
N LYS A 46 -1.01 12.61 5.14
CA LYS A 46 -2.06 11.67 4.71
C LYS A 46 -1.54 10.24 4.58
N ARG A 47 -0.42 10.07 3.88
CA ARG A 47 0.34 8.81 3.80
C ARG A 47 1.83 9.09 3.65
N GLN A 48 2.66 8.18 4.15
CA GLN A 48 4.09 8.12 3.87
C GLN A 48 4.61 6.68 4.03
N ALA A 49 5.64 6.33 3.26
CA ALA A 49 6.45 5.14 3.50
C ALA A 49 7.21 5.27 4.83
N LEU A 50 7.19 4.19 5.60
CA LEU A 50 7.75 4.13 6.94
C LEU A 50 8.62 2.90 7.13
N TYR A 51 9.55 3.00 8.06
CA TYR A 51 10.49 1.95 8.40
C TYR A 51 10.56 1.80 9.92
N THR A 52 10.75 0.59 10.43
CA THR A 52 11.13 0.37 11.83
C THR A 52 12.63 0.09 11.89
N CYS A 53 13.30 0.49 12.98
CA CYS A 53 14.74 0.29 13.13
C CYS A 53 15.01 -0.72 14.25
N HIS A 54 15.42 -1.93 13.88
CA HIS A 54 15.71 -3.03 14.80
C HIS A 54 17.02 -2.81 15.58
N THR A 55 17.97 -2.05 15.02
CA THR A 55 19.18 -1.68 15.75
C THR A 55 18.89 -0.72 16.90
N CYS A 56 17.98 0.23 16.72
CA CYS A 56 17.68 1.25 17.74
C CYS A 56 16.60 0.81 18.73
N LEU A 57 15.71 -0.12 18.35
CA LEU A 57 14.51 -0.43 19.10
C LEU A 57 14.44 -1.92 19.44
N ASN A 58 14.04 -2.22 20.67
CA ASN A 58 13.43 -3.51 20.95
C ASN A 58 11.97 -3.48 20.48
N ILE A 59 11.75 -3.84 19.22
CA ILE A 59 10.45 -3.74 18.53
C ILE A 59 9.32 -4.53 19.19
N ASN A 60 9.64 -5.53 20.02
CA ASN A 60 8.65 -6.29 20.79
C ASN A 60 8.11 -5.50 21.99
N GLN A 61 8.78 -4.42 22.38
CA GLN A 61 8.43 -3.57 23.51
C GLN A 61 8.06 -2.15 23.07
N ILE A 62 8.77 -1.60 22.09
CA ILE A 62 8.63 -0.22 21.63
C ILE A 62 8.25 -0.23 20.16
N LYS A 63 7.00 0.13 19.86
CA LYS A 63 6.52 0.36 18.50
C LYS A 63 6.82 1.81 18.12
N ALA A 64 7.65 2.00 17.09
CA ALA A 64 7.98 3.30 16.51
C ALA A 64 8.26 3.14 15.02
N ALA A 65 8.15 4.23 14.25
CA ALA A 65 8.60 4.21 12.87
C ALA A 65 9.23 5.54 12.43
N ILE A 66 10.18 5.43 11.52
CA ILE A 66 10.94 6.54 10.94
C ILE A 66 10.54 6.74 9.48
N CYS A 67 10.57 8.00 9.03
CA CYS A 67 10.34 8.33 7.63
C CYS A 67 11.56 8.04 6.76
N PHE A 68 11.37 7.91 5.45
CA PHE A 68 12.45 7.63 4.49
C PHE A 68 13.70 8.54 4.63
N PRO A 69 13.60 9.88 4.77
CA PRO A 69 14.80 10.72 4.94
C PRO A 69 15.61 10.37 6.19
N CYS A 70 14.95 10.00 7.29
CA CYS A 70 15.64 9.54 8.50
C CYS A 70 16.22 8.14 8.31
N ALA A 71 15.56 7.26 7.55
CA ALA A 71 16.08 5.95 7.23
C ALA A 71 17.44 6.06 6.51
N ILE A 72 17.56 6.96 5.54
CA ILE A 72 18.80 7.11 4.75
C ILE A 72 19.86 8.05 5.36
N VAL A 73 19.49 8.94 6.29
CA VAL A 73 20.46 9.88 6.91
C VAL A 73 20.83 9.48 8.33
N CYS A 74 19.86 9.11 9.16
CA CYS A 74 20.08 8.81 10.58
C CYS A 74 20.29 7.31 10.83
N HIS A 75 19.77 6.45 9.95
CA HIS A 75 19.75 5.00 10.14
C HIS A 75 20.33 4.23 8.93
N SER A 76 21.20 4.85 8.13
CA SER A 76 21.75 4.26 6.89
C SER A 76 22.52 2.96 7.11
N ASP A 77 23.14 2.82 8.29
CA ASP A 77 23.96 1.67 8.66
C ASP A 77 23.26 0.75 9.69
N HIS A 78 21.95 0.94 9.89
CA HIS A 78 21.15 0.16 10.82
C HIS A 78 20.35 -0.92 10.10
N ASP A 79 20.01 -1.97 10.86
CA ASP A 79 18.99 -2.93 10.45
C ASP A 79 17.61 -2.25 10.53
N ILE A 80 17.04 -1.97 9.35
CA ILE A 80 15.73 -1.35 9.19
C ILE A 80 14.83 -2.25 8.36
N VAL A 81 13.55 -2.29 8.73
CA VAL A 81 12.53 -3.06 8.02
C VAL A 81 11.46 -2.10 7.52
N GLU A 82 11.11 -2.21 6.24
CA GLU A 82 10.06 -1.43 5.61
C GLU A 82 8.68 -1.87 6.13
N LEU A 83 7.85 -0.89 6.49
CA LEU A 83 6.46 -1.07 6.93
C LEU A 83 5.46 -0.68 5.85
N TYR A 84 5.96 -0.37 4.65
CA TYR A 84 5.24 0.23 3.53
C TYR A 84 4.60 1.57 3.92
N THR A 85 3.56 1.97 3.20
CA THR A 85 2.81 3.19 3.50
C THR A 85 1.92 3.01 4.72
N LYS A 86 1.87 4.05 5.57
CA LYS A 86 0.89 4.20 6.66
C LYS A 86 0.23 5.56 6.59
N ARG A 87 -1.03 5.60 6.99
CA ARG A 87 -1.83 6.82 6.98
C ARG A 87 -1.72 7.64 8.25
N TYR A 88 -1.81 8.96 8.11
CA TYR A 88 -1.89 9.91 9.21
C TYR A 88 -0.84 9.65 10.30
N PHE A 89 0.42 9.53 9.87
CA PHE A 89 1.55 9.17 10.72
C PHE A 89 2.60 10.28 10.71
N ARG A 90 3.26 10.50 11.85
CA ARG A 90 4.37 11.45 12.02
C ARG A 90 5.63 10.71 12.46
N CYS A 91 6.77 11.03 11.85
CA CYS A 91 8.05 10.33 12.10
C CYS A 91 8.45 10.34 13.58
N ASP A 92 8.80 9.17 14.15
CA ASP A 92 9.24 9.02 15.54
C ASP A 92 10.76 9.23 15.73
N CYS A 93 11.57 9.25 14.66
CA CYS A 93 13.03 9.36 14.77
C CYS A 93 13.45 10.51 15.71
N GLY A 94 14.26 10.23 16.73
CA GLY A 94 14.78 11.23 17.66
C GLY A 94 13.81 11.74 18.74
N ASN A 95 12.59 11.22 18.84
CA ASN A 95 11.72 11.50 19.98
C ASN A 95 12.08 10.62 21.20
N SER A 96 11.27 10.68 22.27
CA SER A 96 11.53 9.95 23.52
C SER A 96 11.69 8.43 23.34
N LYS A 97 11.08 7.83 22.29
CA LYS A 97 11.22 6.40 21.97
C LYS A 97 12.63 6.00 21.54
N PHE A 98 13.43 6.96 21.09
CA PHE A 98 14.83 6.78 20.68
C PHE A 98 15.82 7.39 21.69
N ALA A 99 15.33 7.82 22.86
CA ALA A 99 16.12 8.52 23.87
C ALA A 99 17.36 7.71 24.29
N GLY A 100 18.52 8.35 24.21
CA GLY A 100 19.81 7.74 24.58
C GLY A 100 20.35 6.71 23.57
N VAL A 101 19.65 6.48 22.45
CA VAL A 101 20.07 5.53 21.41
C VAL A 101 20.41 6.25 20.10
N CYS A 102 19.50 7.05 19.56
CA CYS A 102 19.71 7.74 18.28
C CYS A 102 18.93 9.05 18.22
N ASN A 103 19.61 10.15 17.86
CA ASN A 103 18.99 11.45 17.65
C ASN A 103 18.68 11.66 16.17
N CYS A 104 17.67 12.49 15.86
CA CYS A 104 17.39 12.85 14.48
C CYS A 104 18.35 13.94 14.00
N LEU A 105 19.22 13.63 13.03
CA LEU A 105 20.17 14.58 12.43
C LEU A 105 19.48 15.62 11.53
N LEU A 106 18.23 15.37 11.13
CA LEU A 106 17.49 16.20 10.18
C LEU A 106 16.56 17.20 10.88
N TRP A 107 16.18 16.95 12.13
CA TRP A 107 15.30 17.84 12.90
C TRP A 107 15.38 17.51 14.40
N GLU A 108 15.93 18.42 15.20
CA GLU A 108 16.18 18.21 16.64
C GLU A 108 14.93 18.48 17.50
N GLU A 109 14.13 19.48 17.16
CA GLU A 109 13.01 19.95 17.99
C GLU A 109 11.74 19.10 17.78
N LYS A 110 11.65 17.98 18.49
CA LYS A 110 10.51 17.05 18.40
C LYS A 110 9.71 17.01 19.68
N ASP A 111 8.40 16.77 19.53
CA ASP A 111 7.54 16.39 20.65
C ASP A 111 8.02 15.03 21.20
N ASP A 112 7.92 14.84 22.51
CA ASP A 112 8.34 13.59 23.17
C ASP A 112 7.58 12.38 22.60
N GLU A 113 6.29 12.54 22.34
CA GLU A 113 5.41 11.50 21.81
C GLU A 113 4.56 12.01 20.63
N ASN A 114 4.14 11.06 19.79
CA ASN A 114 3.26 11.29 18.65
C ASN A 114 1.89 10.65 18.93
N ASP A 115 1.06 11.32 19.73
CA ASP A 115 -0.18 10.76 20.30
C ASP A 115 -1.22 10.28 19.28
N LEU A 116 -1.16 10.76 18.03
CA LEU A 116 -2.10 10.35 16.98
C LEU A 116 -1.56 9.22 16.08
N ASN A 117 -0.29 8.83 16.25
CA ASN A 117 0.26 7.68 15.52
C ASN A 117 -0.47 6.40 15.93
N GLN A 118 -0.78 5.56 14.94
CA GLN A 118 -1.39 4.25 15.17
C GLN A 118 -0.39 3.14 14.86
N TYR A 119 -0.24 2.22 15.79
CA TYR A 119 0.74 1.13 15.72
C TYR A 119 0.02 -0.22 15.75
N ASN A 120 -0.02 -0.91 14.61
CA ASN A 120 -0.48 -2.30 14.54
C ASN A 120 0.68 -3.27 14.84
N ASP A 121 0.52 -4.56 14.61
CA ASP A 121 1.55 -5.57 14.93
C ASP A 121 2.72 -5.60 13.94
N ASN A 122 2.58 -4.96 12.77
CA ASN A 122 3.66 -4.87 11.78
C ASN A 122 4.89 -4.16 12.35
N PHE A 123 4.67 -3.18 13.25
CA PHE A 123 5.74 -2.45 13.93
C PHE A 123 6.59 -3.33 14.86
N SER A 124 6.12 -4.54 15.16
CA SER A 124 6.83 -5.57 15.93
C SER A 124 7.25 -6.76 15.06
N ASN A 125 7.34 -6.57 13.73
CA ASN A 125 7.65 -7.62 12.76
C ASN A 125 6.69 -8.82 12.86
N GLN A 126 5.39 -8.54 13.02
CA GLN A 126 4.34 -9.55 13.06
C GLN A 126 3.24 -9.19 12.06
N TYR A 127 2.92 -10.14 11.18
CA TYR A 127 2.00 -9.91 10.07
C TYR A 127 0.93 -10.99 10.02
N CYS A 128 -0.18 -10.65 9.36
CA CYS A 128 -1.31 -11.53 9.13
C CYS A 128 -1.95 -12.04 10.45
N THR A 129 -2.99 -12.87 10.34
CA THR A 129 -3.55 -13.56 11.50
C THR A 129 -2.64 -14.67 12.02
N CYS A 130 -1.64 -15.12 11.25
CA CYS A 130 -0.67 -16.12 11.67
C CYS A 130 0.48 -15.56 12.52
N GLN A 131 0.65 -14.22 12.58
CA GLN A 131 1.68 -13.55 13.38
C GLN A 131 3.11 -13.96 13.03
N ARG A 132 3.33 -14.39 11.78
CA ARG A 132 4.65 -14.70 11.24
C ARG A 132 5.42 -13.41 10.94
N PRO A 133 6.75 -13.41 11.05
CA PRO A 133 7.59 -12.29 10.65
C PRO A 133 7.66 -12.13 9.13
N TYR A 134 8.30 -11.07 8.66
CA TYR A 134 8.65 -10.93 7.24
C TYR A 134 10.04 -10.25 7.13
N PRO A 135 10.99 -10.81 6.37
CA PRO A 135 10.93 -12.13 5.73
C PRO A 135 10.88 -13.28 6.77
N ASP A 136 10.15 -14.35 6.46
CA ASP A 136 10.04 -15.55 7.32
C ASP A 136 10.80 -16.73 6.67
N PRO A 137 11.99 -17.11 7.19
CA PRO A 137 12.80 -18.18 6.61
C PRO A 137 12.14 -19.57 6.73
N ASP A 138 11.13 -19.71 7.60
CA ASP A 138 10.42 -20.97 7.86
C ASP A 138 9.02 -20.96 7.20
N TYR A 139 8.79 -20.10 6.20
CA TYR A 139 7.51 -20.01 5.49
C TYR A 139 7.58 -20.71 4.13
N ASP A 140 6.93 -21.88 4.04
CA ASP A 140 6.85 -22.67 2.80
C ASP A 140 5.72 -22.21 1.83
N GLY A 141 5.09 -21.06 2.09
CA GLY A 141 3.94 -20.56 1.33
C GLY A 141 4.30 -19.47 0.31
N VAL A 142 3.29 -18.80 -0.24
CA VAL A 142 3.50 -17.64 -1.13
C VAL A 142 3.91 -16.42 -0.31
N GLU A 143 5.14 -15.94 -0.49
CA GLU A 143 5.70 -14.80 0.25
C GLU A 143 4.94 -13.49 0.01
N GLU A 144 4.26 -13.36 -1.13
CA GLU A 144 3.48 -12.16 -1.46
C GLU A 144 2.33 -11.97 -0.47
N MET A 145 2.30 -10.80 0.17
CA MET A 145 1.26 -10.39 1.09
C MET A 145 0.45 -9.23 0.51
N ILE A 146 -0.78 -9.05 0.98
CA ILE A 146 -1.64 -7.94 0.56
C ILE A 146 -2.01 -7.08 1.77
N GLN A 147 -1.81 -5.77 1.67
CA GLN A 147 -2.15 -4.82 2.72
C GLN A 147 -3.66 -4.52 2.72
N CYS A 148 -4.29 -4.59 3.89
CA CYS A 148 -5.66 -4.13 4.04
C CYS A 148 -5.71 -2.59 4.07
N GLY A 149 -6.50 -1.97 3.18
CA GLY A 149 -6.68 -0.52 3.11
C GLY A 149 -7.40 0.13 4.30
N ILE A 150 -7.85 -0.65 5.30
CA ILE A 150 -8.55 -0.14 6.49
C ILE A 150 -7.67 -0.19 7.75
N CYS A 151 -7.10 -1.35 8.06
CA CYS A 151 -6.26 -1.54 9.25
C CYS A 151 -4.75 -1.46 8.95
N GLU A 152 -4.38 -1.34 7.68
CA GLU A 152 -3.01 -1.28 7.17
C GLU A 152 -2.14 -2.46 7.65
N ASN A 153 -2.77 -3.59 8.02
CA ASN A 153 -2.09 -4.85 8.31
C ASN A 153 -1.96 -5.66 7.01
N TRP A 154 -0.88 -6.41 6.91
CA TRP A 154 -0.57 -7.31 5.78
C TRP A 154 -1.11 -8.70 6.02
N PHE A 155 -1.57 -9.36 4.97
CA PHE A 155 -2.14 -10.70 5.04
C PHE A 155 -1.59 -11.58 3.93
N HIS A 156 -1.26 -12.82 4.27
CA HIS A 156 -1.10 -13.90 3.30
C HIS A 156 -2.44 -14.15 2.60
N LEU A 157 -2.41 -14.45 1.30
CA LEU A 157 -3.59 -14.68 0.49
C LEU A 157 -4.47 -15.81 1.06
N GLU A 158 -3.85 -16.88 1.57
CA GLU A 158 -4.51 -18.04 2.15
C GLU A 158 -5.26 -17.72 3.46
N HIS A 159 -4.92 -16.61 4.11
CA HIS A 159 -5.50 -16.17 5.38
C HIS A 159 -6.52 -15.02 5.20
N LEU A 160 -6.95 -14.73 3.97
CA LEU A 160 -7.97 -13.72 3.67
C LEU A 160 -9.41 -14.24 3.71
N ASN A 161 -9.61 -15.48 4.18
CA ASN A 161 -10.91 -16.16 4.22
C ASN A 161 -11.57 -16.28 2.83
N MET A 162 -10.76 -16.62 1.83
CA MET A 162 -11.16 -16.82 0.43
C MET A 162 -11.27 -18.33 0.12
N ASP A 163 -11.97 -18.66 -0.95
CA ASP A 163 -12.04 -20.04 -1.45
C ASP A 163 -10.64 -20.57 -1.82
N LYS A 164 -10.41 -21.88 -1.66
CA LYS A 164 -9.13 -22.50 -2.04
C LYS A 164 -8.84 -22.28 -3.54
N GLY A 165 -7.65 -21.79 -3.86
CA GLY A 165 -7.25 -21.47 -5.23
C GLY A 165 -7.77 -20.13 -5.75
N PHE A 166 -8.37 -19.30 -4.88
CA PHE A 166 -8.69 -17.91 -5.22
C PHE A 166 -7.43 -17.18 -5.68
N GLN A 167 -7.59 -16.38 -6.73
CA GLN A 167 -6.58 -15.45 -7.24
C GLN A 167 -7.19 -14.05 -7.19
N PRO A 168 -6.49 -13.05 -6.63
CA PRO A 168 -6.95 -11.66 -6.68
C PRO A 168 -7.19 -11.20 -8.13
N PRO A 169 -8.24 -10.41 -8.40
CA PRO A 169 -8.45 -9.84 -9.74
C PRO A 169 -7.26 -8.96 -10.15
N GLU A 170 -6.74 -9.07 -11.38
CA GLU A 170 -5.58 -8.26 -11.79
C GLU A 170 -5.82 -6.74 -11.71
N ASP A 171 -7.07 -6.30 -11.75
CA ASP A 171 -7.50 -4.90 -11.77
C ASP A 171 -8.11 -4.38 -10.46
N TYR A 172 -7.96 -5.12 -9.34
CA TYR A 172 -8.39 -4.59 -8.04
C TYR A 172 -7.51 -3.40 -7.63
N ASN A 173 -8.11 -2.41 -6.96
CA ASN A 173 -7.41 -1.21 -6.52
C ASN A 173 -7.07 -1.23 -5.02
N GLU A 174 -7.96 -1.79 -4.19
CA GLU A 174 -7.74 -1.89 -2.74
C GLU A 174 -8.35 -3.19 -2.19
N MET A 175 -7.76 -3.74 -1.13
CA MET A 175 -8.31 -4.89 -0.41
C MET A 175 -8.76 -4.49 1.00
N THR A 176 -9.92 -4.99 1.42
CA THR A 176 -10.37 -4.92 2.82
C THR A 176 -10.45 -6.31 3.42
N CYS A 177 -9.67 -6.57 4.47
CA CYS A 177 -9.63 -7.89 5.08
C CYS A 177 -10.94 -8.24 5.76
N PHE A 178 -11.21 -9.54 5.86
CA PHE A 178 -12.43 -10.07 6.47
C PHE A 178 -12.70 -9.54 7.88
N MET A 179 -11.68 -9.28 8.69
CA MET A 179 -11.85 -8.70 10.03
C MET A 179 -12.38 -7.26 9.98
N CYS A 180 -11.90 -6.46 9.03
CA CYS A 180 -12.39 -5.10 8.82
C CYS A 180 -13.80 -5.12 8.22
N ILE A 181 -14.09 -6.02 7.28
CA ILE A 181 -15.45 -6.23 6.78
C ILE A 181 -16.39 -6.55 7.95
N LYS A 182 -16.03 -7.54 8.80
CA LYS A 182 -16.79 -7.89 10.01
C LYS A 182 -17.01 -6.71 10.94
N LYS A 183 -15.95 -5.95 11.21
CA LYS A 183 -16.02 -4.81 12.12
C LYS A 183 -16.93 -3.70 11.60
N TYR A 184 -16.93 -3.47 10.28
CA TYR A 184 -17.62 -2.36 9.66
C TYR A 184 -18.69 -2.85 8.69
N ALA A 185 -19.88 -3.17 9.21
CA ALA A 185 -20.96 -3.79 8.44
C ALA A 185 -21.35 -3.01 7.16
N PHE A 186 -21.21 -1.68 7.16
CA PHE A 186 -21.49 -0.86 5.98
C PHE A 186 -20.59 -1.22 4.78
N LEU A 187 -19.35 -1.68 5.01
CA LEU A 187 -18.45 -2.11 3.92
C LEU A 187 -19.00 -3.37 3.26
N PHE A 188 -19.47 -4.34 4.05
CA PHE A 188 -20.12 -5.53 3.50
C PHE A 188 -21.34 -5.17 2.65
N MET A 189 -22.18 -4.24 3.10
CA MET A 189 -23.36 -3.81 2.34
C MET A 189 -22.97 -3.18 1.00
N HIS A 190 -21.96 -2.30 1.00
CA HIS A 190 -21.48 -1.70 -0.23
C HIS A 190 -20.88 -2.73 -1.19
N ALA A 191 -20.14 -3.72 -0.68
CA ALA A 191 -19.61 -4.81 -1.50
C ALA A 191 -20.72 -5.68 -2.13
N TYR A 192 -21.84 -5.84 -1.44
CA TYR A 192 -22.97 -6.65 -1.90
C TYR A 192 -23.91 -5.90 -2.87
N ASP A 193 -24.03 -4.58 -2.72
CA ASP A 193 -24.87 -3.73 -3.57
C ASP A 193 -24.29 -3.53 -4.99
N THR A 194 -22.96 -3.58 -5.09
CA THR A 194 -22.26 -3.68 -6.37
C THR A 194 -22.26 -5.15 -6.81
N GLU A 195 -23.27 -5.59 -7.56
CA GLU A 195 -23.46 -6.98 -8.05
C GLU A 195 -22.22 -7.63 -8.72
N GLU A 196 -21.20 -6.85 -9.05
CA GLU A 196 -19.97 -7.24 -9.75
C GLU A 196 -18.83 -7.70 -8.83
N THR A 197 -18.62 -7.05 -7.66
CA THR A 197 -17.47 -7.34 -6.76
C THR A 197 -17.68 -8.60 -5.91
N PHE A 198 -18.89 -8.88 -5.44
CA PHE A 198 -19.14 -10.09 -4.62
C PHE A 198 -19.08 -11.38 -5.47
N ARG A 199 -19.48 -11.34 -6.75
CA ARG A 199 -19.44 -12.51 -7.64
C ARG A 199 -18.03 -12.94 -8.04
N GLN A 200 -17.05 -12.04 -7.99
CA GLN A 200 -15.63 -12.38 -8.20
C GLN A 200 -14.98 -13.04 -6.97
N SER A 201 -15.56 -12.88 -5.77
CA SER A 201 -14.97 -13.29 -4.48
C SER A 201 -15.47 -14.64 -3.95
N CYS A 202 -16.71 -15.06 -4.23
CA CYS A 202 -17.26 -16.35 -3.78
C CYS A 202 -17.76 -17.17 -4.98
N HIS A 203 -17.03 -18.24 -5.35
CA HIS A 203 -17.49 -19.25 -6.32
C HIS A 203 -18.10 -20.48 -5.62
N SER A 204 -18.06 -20.53 -4.29
CA SER A 204 -18.66 -21.62 -3.52
C SER A 204 -20.19 -21.62 -3.58
N ALA A 205 -20.76 -22.75 -4.02
CA ALA A 205 -22.19 -23.08 -3.97
C ALA A 205 -22.79 -23.08 -2.54
N THR A 206 -22.00 -22.74 -1.53
CA THR A 206 -22.36 -22.68 -0.12
C THR A 206 -22.78 -21.26 0.30
N CYS A 207 -22.22 -20.21 -0.32
CA CYS A 207 -22.72 -18.82 -0.20
C CYS A 207 -24.14 -18.67 -0.80
N THR A 208 -24.50 -19.53 -1.75
CA THR A 208 -25.78 -19.53 -2.47
C THR A 208 -26.90 -20.29 -1.75
N LYS A 209 -26.59 -21.06 -0.69
CA LYS A 209 -27.58 -21.96 -0.06
C LYS A 209 -28.48 -21.32 0.99
N ASN A 210 -28.17 -20.11 1.47
CA ASN A 210 -29.15 -19.31 2.23
C ASN A 210 -29.99 -18.46 1.27
N ASN A 211 -30.75 -19.16 0.42
CA ASN A 211 -31.64 -18.61 -0.58
C ASN A 211 -32.95 -18.06 0.03
N SER A 212 -32.84 -17.20 1.04
CA SER A 212 -33.99 -16.52 1.66
C SER A 212 -34.06 -15.02 1.34
N LEU A 213 -33.14 -14.51 0.52
CA LEU A 213 -33.04 -13.10 0.14
C LEU A 213 -33.01 -12.84 -1.38
N ALA A 214 -33.08 -13.87 -2.23
CA ALA A 214 -32.75 -13.76 -3.66
C ALA A 214 -33.92 -13.92 -4.67
N GLU A 215 -35.18 -13.75 -4.28
CA GLU A 215 -36.28 -13.66 -5.26
C GLU A 215 -36.97 -12.28 -5.22
N VAL A 216 -36.29 -11.26 -5.76
CA VAL A 216 -36.97 -10.16 -6.44
C VAL A 216 -36.14 -9.78 -7.66
N ILE A 217 -36.56 -10.26 -8.83
CA ILE A 217 -36.00 -9.87 -10.13
C ILE A 217 -36.34 -8.39 -10.36
N TYR A 218 -35.34 -7.51 -10.34
CA TYR A 218 -35.50 -6.11 -10.76
C TYR A 218 -35.11 -5.98 -12.23
N THR A 219 -36.09 -5.71 -13.09
CA THR A 219 -35.84 -5.25 -14.46
C THR A 219 -35.67 -3.73 -14.47
N PRO A 220 -34.64 -3.18 -15.11
CA PRO A 220 -34.39 -1.74 -15.10
C PRO A 220 -35.37 -1.04 -16.04
N ASP A 221 -36.38 -0.35 -15.48
CA ASP A 221 -37.29 0.42 -16.31
C ASP A 221 -36.72 1.80 -16.63
N SER A 222 -36.26 1.92 -17.87
CA SER A 222 -35.87 3.18 -18.49
C SER A 222 -37.12 3.93 -18.93
N LYS A 223 -37.56 4.95 -18.17
CA LYS A 223 -38.10 6.25 -18.65
C LYS A 223 -38.72 7.07 -17.51
N LYS A 224 -38.14 8.24 -17.24
CA LYS A 224 -38.80 9.33 -16.49
C LYS A 224 -39.95 9.93 -17.31
N LEU A 225 -41.11 10.26 -16.70
CA LEU A 225 -41.72 11.60 -16.84
C LEU A 225 -42.79 11.99 -15.77
N LYS A 226 -42.56 13.18 -15.20
CA LYS A 226 -43.42 14.26 -14.60
C LYS A 226 -44.49 14.02 -13.52
N LYS A 227 -44.17 14.68 -12.38
CA LYS A 227 -44.95 15.32 -11.29
C LYS A 227 -46.44 15.66 -11.54
N THR A 228 -47.24 15.46 -10.49
CA THR A 228 -47.98 16.51 -9.73
C THR A 228 -48.08 16.01 -8.28
N GLY A 229 -47.58 16.73 -7.27
CA GLY A 229 -48.30 17.79 -6.57
C GLY A 229 -48.83 17.26 -5.23
N ASN A 230 -48.03 17.36 -4.16
CA ASN A 230 -48.46 17.56 -2.77
C ASN A 230 -47.23 17.75 -1.87
N GLU A 231 -47.27 18.78 -1.05
CA GLU A 231 -46.26 19.12 -0.04
C GLU A 231 -46.18 17.99 0.99
N ALA A 232 -45.18 17.13 0.85
CA ALA A 232 -44.64 16.34 1.94
C ALA A 232 -43.23 16.88 2.21
N THR A 233 -43.00 17.31 3.45
CA THR A 233 -41.69 17.64 3.97
C THR A 233 -40.75 16.45 3.75
N THR A 234 -39.91 16.52 2.71
CA THR A 234 -38.87 15.52 2.44
C THR A 234 -37.84 15.61 3.55
N HIS A 235 -37.86 14.65 4.47
CA HIS A 235 -36.81 14.50 5.47
C HIS A 235 -35.50 14.11 4.75
N PRO A 236 -34.32 14.59 5.19
CA PRO A 236 -33.02 14.25 4.58
C PRO A 236 -32.63 12.76 4.64
N GLU A 237 -33.47 11.91 5.24
CA GLU A 237 -33.22 10.49 5.49
C GLU A 237 -33.49 9.60 4.25
N ASP A 238 -34.24 10.10 3.25
CA ASP A 238 -34.68 9.30 2.08
C ASP A 238 -33.61 9.08 0.99
N ASP A 239 -32.42 9.70 1.08
CA ASP A 239 -31.34 9.57 0.06
C ASP A 239 -30.09 8.84 0.60
N CYS A 240 -30.22 8.15 1.74
CA CYS A 240 -29.10 7.38 2.30
C CYS A 240 -28.95 6.03 1.58
N ARG A 241 -27.80 5.78 0.93
CA ARG A 241 -27.53 4.50 0.23
C ARG A 241 -27.50 3.28 1.15
N LEU A 242 -27.33 3.47 2.47
CA LEU A 242 -27.39 2.39 3.46
C LEU A 242 -28.82 2.11 3.95
N PHE A 243 -29.77 3.00 3.69
CA PHE A 243 -31.15 2.86 4.17
C PHE A 243 -31.90 1.64 3.60
N PRO A 244 -31.76 1.28 2.31
CA PRO A 244 -32.35 0.04 1.78
C PRO A 244 -31.90 -1.21 2.53
N TRP A 245 -30.65 -1.23 3.00
CA TRP A 245 -30.08 -2.34 3.77
C TRP A 245 -30.60 -2.41 5.20
N ALA A 246 -30.75 -1.26 5.87
CA ALA A 246 -31.38 -1.21 7.20
C ALA A 246 -32.80 -1.82 7.17
N SER A 247 -33.57 -1.51 6.13
CA SER A 247 -34.91 -2.06 5.91
C SER A 247 -34.90 -3.57 5.62
N LYS A 248 -33.99 -4.05 4.77
CA LYS A 248 -33.82 -5.48 4.46
C LYS A 248 -33.41 -6.31 5.69
N MET A 249 -32.59 -5.74 6.58
CA MET A 249 -32.08 -6.42 7.77
C MET A 249 -32.99 -6.32 8.99
N LYS A 250 -34.19 -5.73 8.84
CA LYS A 250 -35.19 -5.56 9.93
C LYS A 250 -34.61 -4.88 11.19
N LYS A 251 -33.65 -3.97 11.03
CA LYS A 251 -33.04 -3.21 12.13
C LYS A 251 -33.39 -1.73 12.06
N HIS A 252 -33.47 -1.06 13.21
CA HIS A 252 -33.69 0.38 13.26
C HIS A 252 -32.44 1.11 12.71
N ALA A 253 -32.62 2.07 11.80
CA ALA A 253 -31.52 2.74 11.08
C ALA A 253 -30.39 3.32 11.97
N PRO A 254 -30.63 3.84 13.19
CA PRO A 254 -29.57 4.31 14.09
C PRO A 254 -28.73 3.18 14.71
N GLU A 255 -29.33 2.03 15.03
CA GLU A 255 -28.64 0.87 15.63
C GLU A 255 -27.77 0.16 14.60
N PHE A 256 -28.21 0.13 13.35
CA PHE A 256 -27.50 -0.47 12.22
C PHE A 256 -26.19 0.26 11.88
N ARG A 257 -26.16 1.58 12.05
CA ARG A 257 -25.01 2.44 11.74
C ARG A 257 -23.82 2.26 12.70
N CYS A 258 -24.00 1.61 13.85
CA CYS A 258 -22.90 1.36 14.81
C CYS A 258 -22.67 -0.14 15.07
N SER A 259 -23.26 -1.02 14.28
CA SER A 259 -23.18 -2.47 14.47
C SER A 259 -21.96 -3.09 13.76
N SER A 260 -21.32 -4.08 14.40
CA SER A 260 -20.48 -5.06 13.70
C SER A 260 -21.36 -6.10 12.99
N LEU A 261 -20.83 -6.82 12.00
CA LEU A 261 -21.52 -7.97 11.41
C LEU A 261 -21.82 -9.06 12.44
N ASP A 262 -21.04 -9.18 13.51
CA ASP A 262 -21.34 -10.13 14.59
C ASP A 262 -22.67 -9.82 15.30
N SER A 263 -23.17 -8.59 15.13
CA SER A 263 -24.49 -8.20 15.62
C SER A 263 -25.62 -8.58 14.66
N LEU A 264 -25.33 -9.09 13.45
CA LEU A 264 -26.30 -9.53 12.45
C LEU A 264 -26.55 -11.04 12.58
N ASP A 265 -27.78 -11.42 12.89
CA ASP A 265 -28.18 -12.83 12.98
C ASP A 265 -27.97 -13.55 11.62
N ASN A 266 -27.54 -14.81 11.65
CA ASN A 266 -27.41 -15.73 10.50
C ASN A 266 -26.20 -15.57 9.56
N LEU A 267 -25.18 -14.80 9.91
CA LEU A 267 -23.87 -14.89 9.26
C LEU A 267 -22.93 -15.72 10.14
N ASP A 268 -22.32 -16.76 9.58
CA ASP A 268 -21.16 -17.39 10.22
C ASP A 268 -19.97 -16.43 10.05
N PRO A 269 -19.41 -15.86 11.13
CA PRO A 269 -18.26 -14.99 11.02
C PRO A 269 -17.11 -15.69 10.30
N ASN A 270 -16.93 -17.01 10.43
CA ASN A 270 -15.87 -17.72 9.73
C ASN A 270 -16.06 -17.80 8.21
N LEU A 271 -17.20 -17.36 7.68
CA LEU A 271 -17.49 -17.34 6.24
C LEU A 271 -17.50 -15.95 5.61
N VAL A 272 -17.21 -14.87 6.38
CA VAL A 272 -17.12 -13.52 5.80
C VAL A 272 -15.81 -13.39 5.02
N PRO A 273 -15.82 -13.26 3.67
CA PRO A 273 -14.59 -13.15 2.91
C PRO A 273 -13.99 -11.75 3.02
N SER A 274 -12.72 -11.62 2.65
CA SER A 274 -12.13 -10.32 2.34
C SER A 274 -12.72 -9.78 1.03
N VAL A 275 -12.74 -8.46 0.87
CA VAL A 275 -13.28 -7.79 -0.32
C VAL A 275 -12.14 -7.14 -1.09
N PHE A 276 -12.07 -7.45 -2.39
CA PHE A 276 -11.20 -6.79 -3.36
C PHE A 276 -12.05 -5.79 -4.13
N TRP A 277 -11.68 -4.52 -4.02
CA TRP A 277 -12.47 -3.43 -4.56
C TRP A 277 -11.96 -3.02 -5.94
N ILE A 278 -12.90 -2.80 -6.85
CA ILE A 278 -12.62 -2.15 -8.13
C ILE A 278 -12.19 -0.68 -7.93
N SER A 279 -11.67 -0.09 -9.01
CA SER A 279 -11.36 1.34 -9.06
C SER A 279 -12.57 2.20 -8.64
N ASP A 280 -12.28 3.31 -7.95
CA ASP A 280 -13.26 4.30 -7.49
C ASP A 280 -14.35 3.81 -6.54
N TRP A 281 -14.22 2.63 -5.90
CA TRP A 281 -15.23 2.10 -4.98
C TRP A 281 -15.63 3.07 -3.84
N ARG A 282 -14.68 3.90 -3.37
CA ARG A 282 -14.92 4.93 -2.35
C ARG A 282 -15.94 5.98 -2.79
N SER A 283 -16.13 6.19 -4.10
CA SER A 283 -17.16 7.09 -4.64
C SER A 283 -18.57 6.56 -4.40
N PHE A 284 -18.74 5.26 -4.13
CA PHE A 284 -20.02 4.63 -3.84
C PHE A 284 -20.46 4.80 -2.39
N LEU A 285 -19.55 5.18 -1.50
CA LEU A 285 -19.85 5.44 -0.09
C LEU A 285 -20.83 6.61 0.06
N CYS A 286 -21.83 6.42 0.92
CA CYS A 286 -22.85 7.44 1.14
C CYS A 286 -22.28 8.65 1.89
N ARG A 287 -22.56 9.86 1.38
CA ARG A 287 -22.08 11.12 1.97
C ARG A 287 -23.16 11.90 2.73
N CYS A 288 -24.26 11.25 3.11
CA CYS A 288 -25.28 11.90 3.96
C CYS A 288 -24.72 12.19 5.36
N GLU A 289 -25.35 13.11 6.09
CA GLU A 289 -24.86 13.58 7.38
C GLU A 289 -24.73 12.45 8.42
N ASP A 290 -25.65 11.49 8.37
CA ASP A 290 -25.61 10.36 9.29
C ASP A 290 -24.50 9.36 8.98
N CYS A 291 -24.23 9.09 7.70
CA CYS A 291 -23.10 8.24 7.32
C CYS A 291 -21.77 8.90 7.68
N LYS A 292 -21.65 10.22 7.54
CA LYS A 292 -20.48 10.98 8.02
C LYS A 292 -20.28 10.84 9.54
N LYS A 293 -21.35 10.94 10.33
CA LYS A 293 -21.30 10.70 11.78
C LYS A 293 -20.86 9.26 12.10
N MET A 294 -21.35 8.28 11.34
CA MET A 294 -20.93 6.88 11.46
C MET A 294 -19.44 6.70 11.15
N TYR A 295 -18.94 7.23 10.02
CA TYR A 295 -17.52 7.13 9.69
C TYR A 295 -16.65 7.76 10.77
N LYS A 296 -17.09 8.90 11.32
CA LYS A 296 -16.44 9.55 12.45
C LYS A 296 -16.46 8.75 13.73
N HIS A 297 -17.56 8.09 14.04
CA HIS A 297 -17.65 7.20 15.18
C HIS A 297 -16.65 6.03 15.08
N PHE A 298 -16.52 5.45 13.89
CA PHE A 298 -15.58 4.36 13.62
C PHE A 298 -14.13 4.81 13.36
N LYS A 299 -13.87 6.13 13.30
CA LYS A 299 -12.57 6.71 12.92
C LYS A 299 -12.10 6.30 11.51
N VAL A 300 -13.04 6.17 10.58
CA VAL A 300 -12.81 5.78 9.19
C VAL A 300 -13.18 6.88 8.17
N GLU A 301 -13.20 8.16 8.59
CA GLU A 301 -13.53 9.28 7.70
C GLU A 301 -12.59 9.41 6.50
N PHE A 302 -11.37 8.89 6.62
CA PHE A 302 -10.39 8.83 5.54
C PHE A 302 -10.92 8.14 4.28
N LEU A 303 -11.87 7.22 4.41
CA LEU A 303 -12.52 6.57 3.27
C LEU A 303 -13.26 7.54 2.34
N LEU A 304 -13.60 8.73 2.83
CA LEU A 304 -14.23 9.77 2.01
C LEU A 304 -13.22 10.68 1.29
N ASP A 305 -11.95 10.61 1.67
CA ASP A 305 -10.85 11.38 1.11
C ASP A 305 -10.18 10.60 -0.04
N PRO A 306 -10.33 11.02 -1.31
CA PRO A 306 -9.71 10.32 -2.43
C PRO A 306 -8.17 10.35 -2.36
N GLU A 307 -7.60 11.36 -1.71
CA GLU A 307 -6.14 11.51 -1.59
C GLU A 307 -5.52 10.58 -0.53
N ASP A 308 -6.33 9.92 0.29
CA ASP A 308 -5.85 8.87 1.21
C ASP A 308 -5.53 7.56 0.45
N SER A 309 -6.01 7.35 -0.77
CA SER A 309 -5.78 6.09 -1.52
C SER A 309 -4.31 5.78 -1.82
N VAL A 310 -3.97 4.49 -1.90
CA VAL A 310 -2.61 4.06 -2.27
C VAL A 310 -2.31 4.51 -3.69
N SER A 311 -3.29 4.40 -4.58
CA SER A 311 -3.18 4.82 -5.98
C SER A 311 -2.90 6.33 -6.11
N HIS A 312 -3.58 7.19 -5.34
CA HIS A 312 -3.25 8.61 -5.31
C HIS A 312 -1.84 8.85 -4.78
N TYR A 313 -1.47 8.15 -3.70
CA TYR A 313 -0.14 8.23 -3.12
C TYR A 313 0.97 7.82 -4.11
N MET A 314 0.79 6.72 -4.85
CA MET A 314 1.72 6.28 -5.89
C MET A 314 1.78 7.27 -7.06
N GLN A 315 0.65 7.86 -7.47
CA GLN A 315 0.64 8.90 -8.50
C GLN A 315 1.44 10.13 -8.05
N LEU A 316 1.29 10.54 -6.80
CA LEU A 316 2.06 11.64 -6.20
C LEU A 316 3.56 11.28 -6.15
N GLY A 317 3.88 10.05 -5.75
CA GLY A 317 5.22 9.48 -5.79
C GLY A 317 5.86 9.59 -7.17
N LYS A 318 5.17 9.13 -8.20
CA LYS A 318 5.60 9.22 -9.60
C LYS A 318 5.91 10.65 -10.04
N GLN A 319 5.10 11.62 -9.63
CA GLN A 319 5.33 13.04 -9.94
C GLN A 319 6.55 13.59 -9.18
N ARG A 320 6.71 13.20 -7.91
CA ARG A 320 7.81 13.64 -7.06
C ARG A 320 9.14 13.04 -7.48
N THR A 321 9.19 11.73 -7.78
CA THR A 321 10.38 11.07 -8.32
C THR A 321 10.86 11.77 -9.58
N LYS A 322 9.96 12.13 -10.51
CA LYS A 322 10.32 12.91 -11.70
C LYS A 322 10.90 14.27 -11.34
N SER A 323 10.22 15.02 -10.47
CA SER A 323 10.63 16.39 -10.09
C SER A 323 11.99 16.40 -9.38
N ILE A 324 12.22 15.45 -8.47
CA ILE A 324 13.46 15.31 -7.71
C ILE A 324 14.60 14.86 -8.62
N ASN A 325 14.37 13.88 -9.51
CA ASN A 325 15.38 13.46 -10.48
C ASN A 325 15.75 14.58 -11.47
N GLU A 326 14.80 15.44 -11.85
CA GLU A 326 15.07 16.62 -12.67
C GLU A 326 15.90 17.66 -11.90
N GLU A 327 15.58 17.91 -10.64
CA GLU A 327 16.35 18.81 -9.78
C GLU A 327 17.77 18.29 -9.54
N GLU A 328 17.94 17.02 -9.18
CA GLU A 328 19.26 16.39 -8.98
C GLU A 328 20.11 16.47 -10.25
N LYS A 329 19.51 16.28 -11.43
CA LYS A 329 20.21 16.47 -12.71
C LYS A 329 20.63 17.93 -12.93
N ARG A 330 19.77 18.90 -12.58
CA ARG A 330 20.13 20.33 -12.66
C ARG A 330 21.31 20.63 -11.74
N THR A 331 21.21 20.26 -10.47
CA THR A 331 22.25 20.48 -9.45
C THR A 331 23.58 19.82 -9.85
N LEU A 332 23.54 18.60 -10.39
CA LEU A 332 24.75 17.93 -10.88
C LEU A 332 25.38 18.69 -12.06
N ASN A 333 24.57 19.16 -13.02
CA ASN A 333 25.07 19.94 -14.16
C ASN A 333 25.68 21.27 -13.72
N GLU A 334 25.07 21.94 -12.75
CA GLU A 334 25.59 23.17 -12.15
C GLU A 334 26.93 22.92 -11.44
N ALA A 335 27.01 21.87 -10.61
CA ALA A 335 28.25 21.48 -9.94
C ALA A 335 29.38 21.13 -10.93
N LEU A 336 29.06 20.44 -12.04
CA LEU A 336 30.01 20.15 -13.10
C LEU A 336 30.49 21.41 -13.83
N ALA A 337 29.65 22.44 -13.94
CA ALA A 337 30.02 23.72 -14.55
C ALA A 337 30.97 24.55 -13.67
N GLU A 338 30.97 24.34 -12.35
CA GLU A 338 31.91 24.97 -11.42
C GLU A 338 33.29 24.32 -11.43
N LEU A 339 33.41 23.07 -11.90
CA LEU A 339 34.69 22.39 -11.99
C LEU A 339 35.59 23.00 -13.08
N PRO A 340 36.92 22.97 -12.90
CA PRO A 340 37.84 23.29 -13.99
C PRO A 340 37.51 22.44 -15.22
N HIS A 341 37.38 23.08 -16.38
CA HIS A 341 36.95 22.44 -17.63
C HIS A 341 37.61 21.07 -17.93
N PRO A 342 38.93 20.86 -17.72
CA PRO A 342 39.54 19.55 -17.94
C PRO A 342 38.96 18.42 -17.04
N VAL A 343 38.60 18.75 -15.80
CA VAL A 343 38.03 17.78 -14.83
C VAL A 343 36.60 17.44 -15.22
N ALA A 344 35.79 18.45 -15.56
CA ALA A 344 34.41 18.26 -16.01
C ALA A 344 34.34 17.40 -17.28
N VAL A 345 35.21 17.67 -18.26
CA VAL A 345 35.32 16.86 -19.49
C VAL A 345 35.71 15.42 -19.18
N ASN A 346 36.73 15.19 -18.36
CA ASN A 346 37.16 13.84 -18.00
C ASN A 346 36.03 13.05 -17.31
N PHE A 347 35.29 13.67 -16.39
CA PHE A 347 34.13 13.06 -15.74
C PHE A 347 33.04 12.72 -16.77
N ALA A 348 32.64 13.68 -17.60
CA ALA A 348 31.60 13.49 -18.61
C ALA A 348 31.98 12.38 -19.61
N THR A 349 33.23 12.36 -20.10
CA THR A 349 33.73 11.31 -20.98
C THR A 349 33.73 9.94 -20.30
N GLY A 350 34.15 9.85 -19.04
CA GLY A 350 34.13 8.61 -18.27
C GLY A 350 32.71 8.05 -18.09
N PHE A 351 31.74 8.93 -17.78
CA PHE A 351 30.34 8.57 -17.64
C PHE A 351 29.73 8.08 -18.96
N VAL A 352 29.95 8.80 -20.06
CA VAL A 352 29.50 8.37 -21.40
C VAL A 352 30.08 7.01 -21.76
N ARG A 353 31.38 6.80 -21.51
CA ARG A 353 32.04 5.51 -21.80
C ARG A 353 31.45 4.36 -20.99
N LEU A 354 31.13 4.59 -19.72
CA LEU A 354 30.47 3.59 -18.87
C LEU A 354 29.07 3.26 -19.40
N LYS A 355 28.31 4.30 -19.76
CA LYS A 355 26.96 4.15 -20.32
C LYS A 355 26.98 3.33 -21.61
N GLU A 356 27.82 3.68 -22.57
CA GLU A 356 27.96 2.98 -23.85
C GLU A 356 28.38 1.51 -23.64
N ALA A 357 29.31 1.24 -22.72
CA ALA A 357 29.75 -0.11 -22.41
C ALA A 357 28.63 -0.98 -21.81
N LEU A 358 27.80 -0.39 -20.94
CA LEU A 358 26.63 -1.07 -20.36
C LEU A 358 25.57 -1.34 -21.44
N GLU A 359 25.26 -0.35 -22.29
CA GLU A 359 24.32 -0.51 -23.41
C GLU A 359 24.77 -1.62 -24.36
N GLU A 360 26.05 -1.67 -24.72
CA GLU A 360 26.62 -2.72 -25.56
C GLU A 360 26.51 -4.10 -24.89
N PHE A 361 26.85 -4.18 -23.59
CA PHE A 361 26.76 -5.41 -22.81
C PHE A 361 25.34 -5.97 -22.82
N PHE A 362 24.35 -5.17 -22.44
CA PHE A 362 22.96 -5.63 -22.37
C PHE A 362 22.36 -5.90 -23.76
N THR A 363 22.70 -5.11 -24.78
CA THR A 363 22.20 -5.34 -26.15
C THR A 363 22.70 -6.67 -26.71
N LYS A 364 24.00 -6.97 -26.57
CA LYS A 364 24.58 -8.24 -27.04
C LYS A 364 23.98 -9.48 -26.38
N LYS A 365 23.57 -9.35 -25.12
CA LYS A 365 22.93 -10.43 -24.35
C LYS A 365 21.45 -10.57 -24.72
N ARG A 366 20.74 -9.45 -24.87
CA ARG A 366 19.35 -9.40 -25.34
C ARG A 366 19.18 -10.02 -26.72
N ASP A 367 20.05 -9.69 -27.69
CA ASP A 367 19.96 -10.22 -29.06
C ASP A 367 20.11 -11.75 -29.13
N LYS A 368 20.73 -12.35 -28.10
CA LYS A 368 20.91 -13.79 -27.97
C LYS A 368 19.84 -14.46 -27.10
N ASN A 369 18.86 -13.68 -26.62
CA ASN A 369 17.89 -14.10 -25.59
C ASN A 369 18.59 -14.75 -24.39
N HIS A 370 19.77 -14.23 -24.02
CA HIS A 370 20.67 -14.81 -23.03
C HIS A 370 20.33 -14.29 -21.62
N ILE A 371 20.25 -15.20 -20.65
CA ILE A 371 20.05 -14.88 -19.23
C ILE A 371 21.35 -14.33 -18.64
N VAL A 372 21.34 -13.10 -18.16
CA VAL A 372 22.52 -12.46 -17.57
C VAL A 372 22.72 -12.95 -16.14
N THR A 373 23.91 -13.48 -15.84
CA THR A 373 24.23 -14.01 -14.50
C THR A 373 25.10 -13.03 -13.69
N GLU A 374 25.11 -13.18 -12.37
CA GLU A 374 25.94 -12.36 -11.46
C GLU A 374 27.43 -12.41 -11.84
N SER A 375 27.92 -13.59 -12.23
CA SER A 375 29.33 -13.79 -12.64
C SER A 375 29.66 -13.00 -13.92
N GLU A 376 28.71 -12.86 -14.84
CA GLU A 376 28.88 -12.07 -16.06
C GLU A 376 28.92 -10.57 -15.79
N VAL A 377 28.10 -10.08 -14.85
CA VAL A 377 28.12 -8.68 -14.41
C VAL A 377 29.45 -8.36 -13.71
N LYS A 378 29.92 -9.23 -12.81
CA LYS A 378 31.23 -9.10 -12.16
C LYS A 378 32.37 -9.06 -13.19
N ALA A 379 32.36 -10.00 -14.14
CA ALA A 379 33.37 -10.06 -15.21
C ALA A 379 33.34 -8.81 -16.10
N PHE A 380 32.16 -8.27 -16.41
CA PHE A 380 32.02 -7.01 -17.14
C PHE A 380 32.74 -5.86 -16.42
N PHE A 381 32.49 -5.66 -15.12
CA PHE A 381 33.11 -4.56 -14.38
C PHE A 381 34.62 -4.75 -14.20
N GLU A 382 35.10 -5.98 -14.05
CA GLU A 382 36.54 -6.28 -14.03
C GLU A 382 37.22 -5.93 -15.36
N ASP A 383 36.61 -6.31 -16.49
CA ASP A 383 37.12 -6.01 -17.82
C ASP A 383 37.05 -4.51 -18.14
N PHE A 384 35.93 -3.85 -17.79
CA PHE A 384 35.77 -2.41 -17.94
C PHE A 384 36.86 -1.65 -17.18
N ARG A 385 37.15 -2.04 -15.93
CA ARG A 385 38.23 -1.44 -15.13
C ARG A 385 39.59 -1.58 -15.81
N LYS A 386 39.94 -2.77 -16.32
CA LYS A 386 41.20 -3.02 -17.04
C LYS A 386 41.36 -2.11 -18.25
N ARG A 387 40.29 -1.91 -19.04
CA ARG A 387 40.26 -1.00 -20.20
C ARG A 387 40.29 0.50 -19.84
N SER A 388 40.16 0.87 -18.57
CA SER A 388 40.30 2.26 -18.08
C SER A 388 41.73 2.63 -17.72
N GLN A 389 42.59 1.64 -17.51
CA GLN A 389 43.96 1.83 -17.02
C GLN A 389 45.02 1.69 -18.13
N SER A 390 44.59 1.28 -19.33
CA SER A 390 45.33 1.28 -20.59
C SER A 390 44.98 2.51 -21.41
#